data_AF-A0AAU2RDB5-F1
#
_entry.id   AF-A0AAU2RDB5-F1
#
_cell.length_a   1.000
_cell.length_b   1.000
_cell.length_c   1.000
_cell.angle_alpha   90.00
_cell.angle_beta   90.00
_cell.angle_gamma   90.00
#
_symmetry.space_group_name_H-M   'P 1'
#
loop_
_entity.id
_entity.type
_entity.pdbx_description
1 polymer ?
#
loop_
_entity_poly.entity_id
_entity_poly.type
_entity_poly.pdbx_seq_one_letter_code
_entity_poly.pdbx_strand_id
1 'polypeptide(L)'
;MTPVELSRTVLRAVRRAVDEGELSVPVPARAVVTPPGPGGSGDYATNIALQLARPAGRPPLQVAEILRPHLSRTEGVVAVEITGPGFLNIHLDRAAVTALVRRIQGAQGAQGAQGAADGQGPDPLPYGHSDTLAGQVVRLRIPYDIRAEVVADALVRIVASQGGRVEVEHARPRPRPRPSDEPGAPGRPGKVAEPDRPGAPDEATTDVPVDLRPVPAPEDPTPLGPDALRWALLHPAAHDRPRITADLLVQRAGNPLFRVRYAHARARALTRNAAALGFTGTPVTPNPLPAPLTTPDVTTPLVTALTEYPSALARAATHRAPDRLARHLVVLADALLAFQHTVLPRGDEKPSAAHRARLALAEAAGTVLAGGLSLLGIDAPAYL
;
A
#
# COMPACT_ATOMS: atom_id res chain seq x y z
N MET A 1 11.87 -12.02 4.20
CA MET A 1 12.27 -13.43 3.99
C MET A 1 11.04 -14.34 3.99
N THR A 2 10.80 -15.09 2.90
CA THR A 2 9.72 -16.08 2.73
C THR A 2 10.12 -17.46 3.32
N PRO A 3 9.21 -18.45 3.50
CA PRO A 3 9.58 -19.76 4.05
C PRO A 3 10.50 -20.56 3.11
N VAL A 4 10.34 -20.37 1.80
CA VAL A 4 11.18 -20.99 0.79
C VAL A 4 12.57 -20.38 0.82
N GLU A 5 12.67 -19.05 0.91
CA GLU A 5 13.95 -18.36 1.12
C GLU A 5 14.60 -18.78 2.43
N LEU A 6 13.84 -18.85 3.53
CA LEU A 6 14.35 -19.28 4.83
C LEU A 6 14.85 -20.74 4.79
N SER A 7 14.13 -21.64 4.10
CA SER A 7 14.58 -23.03 3.89
C SER A 7 15.89 -23.08 3.11
N ARG A 8 16.05 -22.24 2.08
CA ARG A 8 17.31 -22.11 1.33
C ARG A 8 18.42 -21.51 2.20
N THR A 9 18.09 -20.53 3.04
CA THR A 9 19.01 -19.94 4.02
C THR A 9 19.49 -20.97 5.03
N VAL A 10 18.60 -21.80 5.57
CA VAL A 10 18.96 -22.90 6.48
C VAL A 10 19.91 -23.88 5.79
N LEU A 11 19.63 -24.27 4.55
CA LEU A 11 20.55 -25.12 3.78
C LEU A 11 21.91 -24.46 3.54
N ARG A 12 21.95 -23.15 3.25
CA ARG A 12 23.21 -22.41 3.09
C ARG A 12 23.99 -22.35 4.40
N ALA A 13 23.32 -22.17 5.54
CA ALA A 13 23.94 -22.20 6.86
C ALA A 13 24.55 -23.58 7.16
N VAL A 14 23.84 -24.67 6.83
CA VAL A 14 24.38 -26.03 6.95
C VAL A 14 25.60 -26.23 6.04
N ARG A 15 25.53 -25.78 4.78
CA ARG A 15 26.68 -25.86 3.85
C ARG A 15 27.90 -25.14 4.40
N ARG A 16 27.74 -23.91 4.89
CA ARG A 16 28.84 -23.14 5.48
C ARG A 16 29.47 -23.86 6.68
N ALA A 17 28.66 -24.40 7.58
CA ALA A 17 29.19 -25.16 8.72
C ALA A 17 29.96 -26.43 8.29
N VAL A 18 29.62 -27.03 7.15
CA VAL A 18 30.37 -28.15 6.57
C VAL A 18 31.65 -27.67 5.88
N ASP A 19 31.57 -26.61 5.08
CA ASP A 19 32.71 -26.03 4.36
C ASP A 19 33.78 -25.49 5.33
N GLU A 20 33.36 -24.96 6.49
CA GLU A 20 34.24 -24.49 7.57
C GLU A 20 34.77 -25.63 8.47
N GLY A 21 34.34 -26.88 8.24
CA GLY A 21 34.81 -28.06 8.97
C GLY A 21 34.20 -28.25 10.36
N GLU A 22 33.21 -27.44 10.74
CA GLU A 22 32.53 -27.53 12.05
C GLU A 22 31.54 -28.72 12.12
N LEU A 23 31.01 -29.14 10.98
CA LEU A 23 30.15 -30.31 10.81
C LEU A 23 30.67 -31.21 9.68
N SER A 24 30.89 -32.49 9.99
CA SER A 24 31.25 -33.50 8.98
C SER A 24 30.02 -34.34 8.62
N VAL A 25 29.11 -33.78 7.80
CA VAL A 25 27.87 -34.45 7.39
C VAL A 25 27.57 -34.24 5.91
N PRO A 26 26.90 -35.19 5.24
CA PRO A 26 26.35 -34.95 3.92
C PRO A 26 25.24 -33.89 4.00
N VAL A 27 25.37 -32.83 3.21
CA VAL A 27 24.38 -31.74 3.19
C VAL A 27 23.05 -32.27 2.65
N PRO A 28 21.93 -32.11 3.38
CA PRO A 28 20.63 -32.59 2.94
C PRO A 28 20.13 -31.81 1.71
N ALA A 29 19.37 -32.47 0.85
CA ALA A 29 18.82 -31.86 -0.36
C ALA A 29 17.79 -30.76 -0.06
N ARG A 30 17.09 -30.86 1.08
CA ARG A 30 16.05 -29.91 1.51
C ARG A 30 16.09 -29.72 3.01
N ALA A 31 15.99 -28.47 3.46
CA ALA A 31 15.61 -28.13 4.83
C ALA A 31 14.13 -27.75 4.86
N VAL A 32 13.46 -28.12 5.94
CA VAL A 32 12.06 -27.77 6.17
C VAL A 32 12.00 -26.78 7.32
N VAL A 33 11.24 -25.71 7.11
CA VAL A 33 10.88 -24.75 8.16
C VAL A 33 9.38 -24.81 8.35
N THR A 34 8.95 -24.93 9.59
CA THR A 34 7.54 -24.99 9.98
C THR A 34 7.25 -23.90 11.01
N PRO A 35 5.98 -23.56 11.25
CA PRO A 35 5.63 -22.82 12.47
C PRO A 35 6.18 -23.56 13.71
N PRO A 36 6.61 -22.84 14.77
CA PRO A 36 7.05 -23.45 16.02
C PRO A 36 5.94 -24.30 16.65
N GLY A 37 6.33 -25.44 17.22
CA GLY A 37 5.41 -26.32 17.94
C GLY A 37 5.03 -25.77 19.32
N PRO A 38 4.14 -26.47 20.06
CA PRO A 38 3.78 -26.10 21.43
C PRO A 38 5.03 -25.97 22.32
N GLY A 39 5.27 -24.78 22.87
CA GLY A 39 6.46 -24.48 23.69
C GLY A 39 7.69 -23.97 22.92
N GLY A 40 7.61 -23.82 21.59
CA GLY A 40 8.62 -23.14 20.78
C GLY A 40 8.38 -21.63 20.69
N SER A 41 9.47 -20.85 20.58
CA SER A 41 9.47 -19.41 20.34
C SER A 41 9.74 -19.10 18.84
N GLY A 42 9.76 -17.84 18.41
CA GLY A 42 10.15 -17.45 17.04
C GLY A 42 9.05 -17.44 15.95
N ASP A 43 9.44 -17.06 14.73
CA ASP A 43 8.58 -17.05 13.53
C ASP A 43 8.55 -18.42 12.83
N TYR A 44 9.67 -19.13 12.85
CA TYR A 44 9.84 -20.44 12.23
C TYR A 44 10.68 -21.34 13.11
N ALA A 45 10.37 -22.62 13.13
CA ALA A 45 11.23 -23.64 13.69
C ALA A 45 11.77 -24.54 12.57
N THR A 46 12.98 -25.05 12.75
CA THR A 46 13.51 -26.14 11.94
C THR A 46 14.05 -27.26 12.84
N ASN A 47 13.80 -28.49 12.42
CA ASN A 47 14.32 -29.70 13.03
C ASN A 47 15.62 -30.18 12.38
N ILE A 48 16.28 -29.33 11.58
CA ILE A 48 17.45 -29.73 10.80
C ILE A 48 18.59 -30.27 11.68
N ALA A 49 18.77 -29.73 12.89
CA ALA A 49 19.79 -30.22 13.83
C ALA A 49 19.50 -31.66 14.31
N LEU A 50 18.22 -32.01 14.50
CA LEU A 50 17.78 -33.38 14.83
C LEU A 50 18.05 -34.35 13.68
N GLN A 51 17.88 -33.90 12.44
CA GLN A 51 18.16 -34.70 11.25
C GLN A 51 19.67 -34.94 11.06
N LEU A 52 20.49 -33.93 11.36
CA LEU A 52 21.94 -33.96 11.17
C LEU A 52 22.71 -34.58 12.34
N ALA A 53 22.10 -34.71 13.52
CA ALA A 53 22.73 -35.27 14.73
C ALA A 53 23.33 -36.68 14.51
N ARG A 54 22.54 -37.60 13.93
CA ARG A 54 22.97 -38.99 13.70
C ARG A 54 24.10 -39.07 12.66
N PRO A 55 24.00 -38.43 11.47
CA PRO A 55 25.12 -38.36 10.53
C PRO A 55 26.37 -37.68 11.10
N ALA A 56 26.22 -36.69 11.98
CA ALA A 56 27.35 -35.98 12.59
C ALA A 56 28.02 -36.76 13.73
N GLY A 57 27.37 -37.80 14.27
CA GLY A 57 27.81 -38.48 15.48
C GLY A 57 27.77 -37.59 16.73
N ARG A 58 26.93 -36.54 16.76
CA ARG A 58 26.86 -35.54 17.84
C ARG A 58 25.44 -35.42 18.40
N PRO A 59 25.27 -35.04 19.68
CA PRO A 59 23.97 -34.72 20.24
C PRO A 59 23.27 -33.61 19.42
N PRO A 60 21.95 -33.67 19.20
CA PRO A 60 21.27 -32.67 18.37
C PRO A 60 21.37 -31.24 18.91
N LEU A 61 21.45 -31.09 20.24
CA LEU A 61 21.71 -29.80 20.88
C LEU A 61 23.05 -29.18 20.42
N GLN A 62 24.13 -29.96 20.37
CA GLN A 62 25.43 -29.49 19.89
C GLN A 62 25.38 -29.11 18.41
N VAL A 63 24.66 -29.88 17.59
CA VAL A 63 24.46 -29.53 16.17
C VAL A 63 23.67 -28.23 16.04
N ALA A 64 22.66 -28.02 16.87
CA ALA A 64 21.91 -26.77 16.89
C ALA A 64 22.78 -25.58 17.32
N GLU A 65 23.64 -25.75 18.34
CA GLU A 65 24.58 -24.73 18.79
C GLU A 65 25.57 -24.31 17.71
N ILE A 66 26.03 -25.25 16.88
CA ILE A 66 26.92 -24.96 15.73
C ILE A 66 26.16 -24.19 14.65
N LEU A 67 24.92 -24.58 14.33
CA LEU A 67 24.13 -23.93 13.27
C LEU A 67 23.58 -22.56 13.68
N ARG A 68 23.36 -22.31 14.97
CA ARG A 68 22.82 -21.05 15.51
C ARG A 68 23.58 -19.79 15.04
N PRO A 69 24.91 -19.68 15.16
CA PRO A 69 25.64 -18.49 14.69
C PRO A 69 25.56 -18.30 13.17
N HIS A 70 25.58 -19.38 12.38
CA HIS A 70 25.43 -19.31 10.92
C HIS A 70 24.08 -18.74 10.49
N LEU A 71 23.02 -19.13 11.18
CA LEU A 71 21.67 -18.61 10.95
C LEU A 71 21.53 -17.16 11.45
N SER A 72 22.09 -16.84 12.62
CA SER A 72 21.97 -15.50 13.23
C SER A 72 22.73 -14.42 12.47
N ARG A 73 23.77 -14.78 11.70
CA ARG A 73 24.51 -13.85 10.83
C ARG A 73 23.86 -13.63 9.47
N THR A 74 22.74 -14.28 9.18
CA THR A 74 22.08 -14.14 7.88
C THR A 74 21.15 -12.93 7.87
N GLU A 75 21.24 -12.14 6.81
CA GLU A 75 20.36 -10.99 6.57
C GLU A 75 18.88 -11.40 6.65
N GLY A 76 18.10 -10.64 7.43
CA GLY A 76 16.68 -10.90 7.67
C GLY A 76 16.39 -11.85 8.84
N VAL A 77 17.41 -12.37 9.55
CA VAL A 77 17.26 -13.10 10.81
C VAL A 77 17.74 -12.22 11.97
N VAL A 78 16.85 -11.95 12.94
CA VAL A 78 17.13 -11.12 14.13
C VAL A 78 17.73 -11.96 15.26
N ALA A 79 17.18 -13.15 15.49
CA ALA A 79 17.60 -14.02 16.58
C ALA A 79 17.31 -15.48 16.27
N VAL A 80 18.08 -16.37 16.88
CA VAL A 80 17.84 -17.81 16.83
C VAL A 80 17.94 -18.37 18.25
N GLU A 81 16.88 -19.05 18.69
CA GLU A 81 16.77 -19.70 20.00
C GLU A 81 16.69 -21.21 19.84
N ILE A 82 17.36 -21.95 20.74
CA ILE A 82 17.34 -23.41 20.74
C ILE A 82 16.36 -23.86 21.82
N THR A 83 15.39 -24.69 21.46
CA THR A 83 14.44 -25.27 22.44
C THR A 83 14.41 -26.79 22.39
N GLY A 84 14.08 -27.39 23.54
CA GLY A 84 13.91 -28.82 23.70
C GLY A 84 15.14 -29.62 23.26
N PRO A 85 14.96 -30.70 22.47
CA PRO A 85 16.06 -31.60 22.09
C PRO A 85 17.00 -31.03 21.00
N GLY A 86 16.77 -29.82 20.48
CA GLY A 86 17.57 -29.23 19.40
C GLY A 86 16.75 -28.60 18.27
N PHE A 87 15.56 -28.06 18.56
CA PHE A 87 14.83 -27.27 17.58
C PHE A 87 15.42 -25.86 17.50
N LEU A 88 15.68 -25.39 16.28
CA LEU A 88 16.14 -24.03 16.02
C LEU A 88 14.94 -23.14 15.70
N ASN A 89 14.56 -22.28 16.63
CA ASN A 89 13.53 -21.27 16.47
C ASN A 89 14.14 -19.97 15.97
N ILE A 90 13.64 -19.44 14.87
CA ILE A 90 14.21 -18.34 14.10
C ILE A 90 13.26 -17.15 14.16
N HIS A 91 13.78 -15.99 14.53
CA HIS A 91 13.10 -14.70 14.52
C HIS A 91 13.55 -13.90 13.30
N LEU A 92 12.62 -13.39 12.50
CA LEU A 92 12.89 -12.63 11.29
C LEU A 92 12.84 -11.12 11.56
N ASP A 93 13.58 -10.34 10.76
CA ASP A 93 13.52 -8.88 10.81
C ASP A 93 12.18 -8.38 10.26
N ARG A 94 11.34 -7.90 11.18
CA ARG A 94 10.00 -7.35 10.92
C ARG A 94 9.81 -5.95 11.49
N ALA A 95 10.90 -5.26 11.80
CA ALA A 95 10.88 -3.88 12.30
C ALA A 95 10.18 -2.94 11.30
N ALA A 96 10.38 -3.16 10.00
CA ALA A 96 9.80 -2.36 8.93
C ALA A 96 8.26 -2.39 8.89
N VAL A 97 7.64 -3.59 9.02
CA VAL A 97 6.17 -3.72 9.02
C VAL A 97 5.57 -3.08 10.26
N THR A 98 6.22 -3.26 11.40
CA THR A 98 5.82 -2.65 12.67
C THR A 98 5.90 -1.12 12.61
N ALA A 99 6.98 -0.57 12.06
CA ALA A 99 7.12 0.86 11.85
C ALA A 99 6.07 1.39 10.87
N LEU A 100 5.77 0.64 9.79
CA LEU A 100 4.75 0.99 8.81
C LEU A 100 3.36 1.08 9.43
N VAL A 101 2.93 0.06 10.18
CA VAL A 101 1.61 0.05 10.85
C VAL A 101 1.51 1.20 11.85
N ARG A 102 2.56 1.44 12.65
CA ARG A 102 2.60 2.59 13.57
C ARG A 102 2.52 3.92 12.83
N ARG A 103 3.20 4.09 11.70
CA ARG A 103 3.14 5.31 10.89
C ARG A 103 1.73 5.57 10.37
N ILE A 104 1.03 4.52 9.92
CA ILE A 104 -0.36 4.62 9.43
C ILE A 104 -1.33 4.94 10.57
N GLN A 105 -1.18 4.30 11.73
CA GLN A 105 -2.07 4.48 12.87
C GLN A 105 -1.82 5.80 13.62
N GLY A 106 -0.56 6.24 13.75
CA GLY A 106 -0.19 7.50 14.39
C GLY A 106 -0.80 8.73 13.72
N ALA A 107 -1.03 8.67 12.40
CA ALA A 107 -1.70 9.72 11.63
C ALA A 107 -3.18 9.93 12.04
N GLN A 108 -3.84 8.95 12.67
CA GLN A 108 -5.24 9.08 13.09
C GLN A 108 -5.40 9.84 14.43
N GLY A 109 -4.37 9.84 15.28
CA GLY A 109 -4.43 10.50 16.60
C GLY A 109 -4.51 12.03 16.52
N ALA A 110 -4.06 12.62 15.40
CA ALA A 110 -4.05 14.07 15.19
C ALA A 110 -5.42 14.63 14.74
N GLN A 111 -6.33 13.82 14.21
CA GLN A 111 -7.66 14.29 13.76
C GLN A 111 -8.70 14.40 14.90
N GLY A 112 -8.38 13.94 16.12
CA GLY A 112 -9.34 13.85 17.24
C GLY A 112 -8.90 14.52 18.55
N ALA A 113 -7.71 15.10 18.63
CA ALA A 113 -7.19 15.71 19.85
C ALA A 113 -6.63 17.11 19.55
N GLN A 114 -7.47 18.14 19.71
CA GLN A 114 -6.97 19.46 20.08
C GLN A 114 -6.31 19.32 21.47
N GLY A 115 -4.98 19.29 21.51
CA GLY A 115 -4.20 19.44 22.73
C GLY A 115 -3.49 18.18 23.21
N ALA A 116 -2.22 18.04 22.80
CA ALA A 116 -1.11 17.61 23.64
C ALA A 116 0.17 17.77 22.82
N ALA A 117 0.80 18.94 22.94
CA ALA A 117 2.20 19.10 22.60
C ALA A 117 2.99 18.27 23.63
N ASP A 118 3.47 17.10 23.21
CA ASP A 118 4.69 16.46 23.72
C ASP A 118 4.82 15.08 23.05
N GLY A 119 5.79 14.92 22.16
CA GLY A 119 6.13 13.63 21.58
C GLY A 119 6.62 13.71 20.16
N GLN A 120 7.93 13.89 20.01
CA GLN A 120 8.72 13.82 18.78
C GLN A 120 8.48 12.49 18.03
N GLY A 121 7.41 12.40 17.25
CA GLY A 121 7.22 11.37 16.23
C GLY A 121 8.08 11.67 14.98
N PRO A 122 8.42 10.66 14.16
CA PRO A 122 9.42 10.84 13.08
C PRO A 122 8.93 11.68 11.88
N ASP A 123 7.62 11.92 11.75
CA ASP A 123 7.05 12.74 10.67
C ASP A 123 5.83 13.54 11.20
N PRO A 124 5.76 14.85 10.98
CA PRO A 124 4.61 15.67 11.39
C PRO A 124 3.39 15.49 10.47
N LEU A 125 3.54 14.83 9.32
CA LEU A 125 2.49 14.72 8.30
C LEU A 125 1.74 13.37 8.38
N PRO A 126 0.43 13.34 8.05
CA PRO A 126 -0.32 12.09 7.96
C PRO A 126 0.28 11.11 6.94
N TYR A 127 0.01 9.81 7.11
CA TYR A 127 0.54 8.79 6.21
C TYR A 127 0.17 9.03 4.74
N GLY A 128 1.19 9.06 3.87
CA GLY A 128 1.02 9.32 2.44
C GLY A 128 0.99 10.81 2.06
N HIS A 129 0.91 11.71 3.02
CA HIS A 129 1.06 13.14 2.80
C HIS A 129 2.54 13.50 2.70
N SER A 130 2.84 14.56 1.95
CA SER A 130 4.18 15.11 1.82
C SER A 130 4.11 16.62 1.68
N ASP A 131 5.27 17.26 1.61
CA ASP A 131 5.47 18.67 1.31
C ASP A 131 6.08 18.88 -0.10
N THR A 132 6.03 17.85 -0.96
CA THR A 132 6.63 17.89 -2.30
C THR A 132 6.12 19.02 -3.19
N LEU A 133 4.90 19.50 -2.95
CA LEU A 133 4.28 20.64 -3.63
C LEU A 133 4.12 21.85 -2.70
N ALA A 134 4.81 21.89 -1.57
CA ALA A 134 4.73 22.99 -0.62
C ALA A 134 5.04 24.34 -1.29
N GLY A 135 4.14 25.31 -1.08
CA GLY A 135 4.23 26.63 -1.70
C GLY A 135 3.86 26.69 -3.18
N GLN A 136 3.56 25.56 -3.83
CA GLN A 136 3.13 25.53 -5.22
C GLN A 136 1.62 25.78 -5.35
N VAL A 137 1.26 26.66 -6.27
CA VAL A 137 -0.14 26.89 -6.69
C VAL A 137 -0.30 26.34 -8.10
N VAL A 138 -1.09 25.29 -8.24
CA VAL A 138 -1.41 24.67 -9.54
C VAL A 138 -2.69 25.30 -10.07
N ARG A 139 -2.55 26.20 -11.06
CA ARG A 139 -3.70 26.77 -11.77
C ARG A 139 -4.19 25.79 -12.85
N LEU A 140 -5.40 25.27 -12.69
CA LEU A 140 -6.05 24.37 -13.64
C LEU A 140 -7.06 25.14 -14.48
N ARG A 141 -6.94 25.00 -15.80
CA ARG A 141 -7.94 25.51 -16.74
C ARG A 141 -8.80 24.36 -17.26
N ILE A 142 -10.09 24.35 -16.92
CA ILE A 142 -11.01 23.25 -17.26
C ILE A 142 -12.10 23.66 -18.25
N PRO A 143 -12.55 22.77 -19.16
CA PRO A 143 -13.79 22.99 -19.91
C PRO A 143 -15.03 22.87 -19.02
N TYR A 144 -16.17 23.39 -19.48
CA TYR A 144 -17.49 23.12 -18.89
C TYR A 144 -17.92 21.68 -19.23
N ASP A 145 -17.37 20.73 -18.49
CA ASP A 145 -17.62 19.29 -18.62
C ASP A 145 -17.61 18.63 -17.23
N ILE A 146 -18.56 17.74 -16.98
CA ILE A 146 -18.74 17.13 -15.65
C ILE A 146 -17.52 16.32 -15.20
N ARG A 147 -16.82 15.67 -16.14
CA ARG A 147 -15.61 14.90 -15.79
C ARG A 147 -14.48 15.84 -15.43
N ALA A 148 -14.31 16.93 -16.16
CA ALA A 148 -13.31 17.94 -15.83
C ALA A 148 -13.52 18.54 -14.44
N GLU A 149 -14.77 18.84 -14.07
CA GLU A 149 -15.12 19.32 -12.72
C GLU A 149 -14.76 18.30 -11.63
N VAL A 150 -15.17 17.05 -11.82
CA VAL A 150 -14.93 15.98 -10.83
C VAL A 150 -13.43 15.67 -10.69
N VAL A 151 -12.68 15.68 -11.79
CA VAL A 151 -11.22 15.51 -11.78
C VAL A 151 -10.56 16.69 -11.06
N ALA A 152 -10.95 17.93 -11.34
CA ALA A 152 -10.41 19.11 -10.67
C ALA A 152 -10.68 19.09 -9.16
N ASP A 153 -11.90 18.76 -8.74
CA ASP A 153 -12.29 18.64 -7.34
C ASP A 153 -11.47 17.54 -6.60
N ALA A 154 -11.21 16.39 -7.23
CA ALA A 154 -10.32 15.38 -6.66
C ALA A 154 -8.86 15.88 -6.58
N LEU A 155 -8.39 16.62 -7.58
CA LEU A 155 -7.04 17.18 -7.59
C LEU A 155 -6.83 18.22 -6.50
N VAL A 156 -7.84 19.01 -6.13
CA VAL A 156 -7.76 19.93 -4.99
C VAL A 156 -7.34 19.18 -3.72
N ARG A 157 -8.00 18.05 -3.42
CA ARG A 157 -7.68 17.22 -2.24
C ARG A 157 -6.33 16.51 -2.37
N ILE A 158 -6.06 15.93 -3.54
CA ILE A 158 -4.82 15.17 -3.78
C ILE A 158 -3.59 16.09 -3.72
N VAL A 159 -3.61 17.26 -4.36
CA VAL A 159 -2.50 18.22 -4.33
C VAL A 159 -2.35 18.83 -2.94
N ALA A 160 -3.45 19.14 -2.25
CA ALA A 160 -3.40 19.60 -0.86
C ALA A 160 -2.75 18.57 0.07
N SER A 161 -2.98 17.27 -0.16
CA SER A 161 -2.29 16.21 0.61
C SER A 161 -0.77 16.23 0.44
N GLN A 162 -0.25 16.85 -0.63
CA GLN A 162 1.18 16.98 -0.93
C GLN A 162 1.71 18.40 -0.67
N GLY A 163 0.97 19.23 0.07
CA GLY A 163 1.37 20.58 0.49
C GLY A 163 1.09 21.70 -0.52
N GLY A 164 0.55 21.37 -1.70
CA GLY A 164 0.22 22.35 -2.73
C GLY A 164 -1.18 22.94 -2.60
N ARG A 165 -1.51 23.89 -3.47
CA ARG A 165 -2.86 24.43 -3.64
C ARG A 165 -3.28 24.35 -5.09
N VAL A 166 -4.59 24.26 -5.33
CA VAL A 166 -5.16 24.22 -6.67
C VAL A 166 -6.12 25.38 -6.82
N GLU A 167 -5.95 26.14 -7.89
CA GLU A 167 -6.91 27.17 -8.33
C GLU A 167 -7.55 26.68 -9.63
N VAL A 168 -8.86 26.75 -9.74
CA VAL A 168 -9.60 26.25 -10.90
C VAL A 168 -10.24 27.41 -11.63
N GLU A 169 -9.98 27.51 -12.93
CA GLU A 169 -10.57 28.49 -13.83
C GLU A 169 -11.23 27.79 -15.02
N HIS A 170 -12.37 28.28 -15.47
CA HIS A 170 -13.01 27.76 -16.68
C HIS A 170 -12.36 28.34 -17.94
N ALA A 171 -12.05 27.47 -18.90
CA ALA A 171 -11.66 27.88 -20.23
C ALA A 171 -12.82 28.66 -20.87
N ARG A 172 -12.55 29.88 -21.32
CA ARG A 172 -13.52 30.66 -22.10
C ARG A 172 -14.00 29.80 -23.29
N PRO A 173 -15.31 29.78 -23.58
CA PRO A 173 -15.81 29.11 -24.78
C PRO A 173 -15.04 29.65 -25.97
N ARG A 174 -14.46 28.77 -26.81
CA ARG A 174 -13.91 29.24 -28.09
C ARG A 174 -15.06 29.92 -28.83
N PRO A 175 -14.92 31.19 -29.27
CA PRO A 175 -15.92 31.79 -30.13
C PRO A 175 -16.11 30.88 -31.34
N ARG A 176 -17.36 30.67 -31.77
CA ARG A 176 -17.62 29.94 -33.02
C ARG A 176 -16.76 30.56 -34.12
N PRO A 177 -16.06 29.76 -34.95
CA PRO A 177 -15.37 30.31 -36.11
C PRO A 177 -16.37 31.16 -36.88
N ARG A 178 -15.95 32.36 -37.28
CA ARG A 178 -16.83 33.21 -38.10
C ARG A 178 -17.00 32.49 -39.44
N PRO A 179 -18.13 32.67 -40.15
CA PRO A 179 -18.31 32.08 -41.49
C PRO A 179 -17.17 32.41 -42.48
N SER A 180 -16.38 33.47 -42.20
CA SER A 180 -15.18 33.84 -42.96
C SER A 180 -13.99 32.89 -42.79
N ASP A 181 -14.01 32.00 -41.81
CA ASP A 181 -12.92 31.06 -41.50
C ASP A 181 -13.15 29.67 -42.13
N GLU A 182 -14.22 29.50 -42.93
CA GLU A 182 -14.44 28.30 -43.73
C GLU A 182 -13.39 28.19 -44.84
N PRO A 183 -12.82 26.99 -45.08
CA PRO A 183 -11.81 26.78 -46.12
C PRO A 183 -12.46 26.87 -47.51
N GLY A 184 -12.55 28.10 -48.02
CA GLY A 184 -13.15 28.43 -49.30
C GLY A 184 -13.14 29.92 -49.67
N ALA A 185 -12.79 30.82 -48.74
CA ALA A 185 -12.62 32.23 -49.05
C ALA A 185 -11.24 32.50 -49.73
N PRO A 186 -11.17 33.26 -50.84
CA PRO A 186 -9.92 33.51 -51.55
C PRO A 186 -8.93 34.29 -50.68
N GLY A 187 -7.80 33.67 -50.37
CA GLY A 187 -6.78 34.18 -49.47
C GLY A 187 -6.07 35.45 -49.97
N ARG A 188 -5.76 36.36 -49.04
CA ARG A 188 -4.72 37.38 -49.22
C ARG A 188 -3.34 36.78 -48.87
N PRO A 189 -2.27 37.11 -49.61
CA PRO A 189 -0.97 36.48 -49.44
C PRO A 189 -0.32 36.88 -48.11
N GLY A 190 0.40 35.91 -47.53
CA GLY A 190 0.89 35.90 -46.15
C GLY A 190 1.98 36.92 -45.81
N LYS A 191 2.06 37.20 -44.51
CA LYS A 191 3.26 37.73 -43.85
C LYS A 191 4.06 36.54 -43.32
N VAL A 192 5.26 36.36 -43.87
CA VAL A 192 6.28 35.44 -43.37
C VAL A 192 6.68 35.91 -41.97
N ALA A 193 6.56 35.04 -40.96
CA ALA A 193 7.08 35.28 -39.63
C ALA A 193 8.59 35.03 -39.61
N GLU A 194 9.35 36.00 -39.09
CA GLU A 194 10.80 35.92 -38.88
C GLU A 194 11.18 34.79 -37.90
N PRO A 195 12.34 34.15 -38.07
CA PRO A 195 12.82 33.13 -37.15
C PRO A 195 13.38 33.77 -35.88
N ASP A 196 12.76 33.45 -34.75
CA ASP A 196 13.17 33.94 -33.43
C ASP A 196 14.49 33.29 -32.97
N ARG A 197 15.36 34.10 -32.35
CA ARG A 197 16.71 33.69 -31.91
C ARG A 197 16.66 32.81 -30.64
N PRO A 198 17.65 31.93 -30.42
CA PRO A 198 17.67 31.09 -29.23
C PRO A 198 18.11 31.89 -28.00
N GLY A 199 17.17 32.15 -27.09
CA GLY A 199 17.43 32.66 -25.74
C GLY A 199 17.90 31.56 -24.79
N ALA A 200 18.74 31.95 -23.84
CA ALA A 200 19.42 31.13 -22.83
C ALA A 200 18.43 30.47 -21.81
N PRO A 201 18.89 29.54 -20.93
CA PRO A 201 18.01 28.61 -20.23
C PRO A 201 17.11 29.33 -19.22
N ASP A 202 15.80 29.18 -19.42
CA ASP A 202 14.74 29.81 -18.65
C ASP A 202 14.59 29.11 -17.29
N GLU A 203 14.69 29.89 -16.21
CA GLU A 203 14.34 29.46 -14.86
C GLU A 203 12.82 29.18 -14.82
N ALA A 204 12.45 27.96 -14.42
CA ALA A 204 11.10 27.44 -14.50
C ALA A 204 10.06 28.33 -13.78
N THR A 205 9.30 29.10 -14.56
CA THR A 205 8.17 29.91 -14.10
C THR A 205 6.94 29.03 -13.85
N THR A 206 6.51 28.94 -12.60
CA THR A 206 5.35 28.17 -12.10
C THR A 206 3.98 28.82 -12.38
N ASP A 207 3.92 29.88 -13.19
CA ASP A 207 2.72 30.75 -13.28
C ASP A 207 1.80 30.44 -14.49
N VAL A 208 2.16 29.49 -15.35
CA VAL A 208 1.37 29.14 -16.55
C VAL A 208 0.21 28.20 -16.19
N PRO A 209 -1.06 28.55 -16.48
CA PRO A 209 -2.19 27.67 -16.20
C PRO A 209 -2.14 26.39 -17.03
N VAL A 210 -2.37 25.26 -16.37
CA VAL A 210 -2.34 23.92 -16.96
C VAL A 210 -3.74 23.61 -17.51
N ASP A 211 -3.84 23.42 -18.83
CA ASP A 211 -5.10 23.01 -19.46
C ASP A 211 -5.42 21.54 -19.12
N LEU A 212 -6.45 21.31 -18.30
CA LEU A 212 -6.92 19.99 -17.93
C LEU A 212 -8.15 19.64 -18.79
N ARG A 213 -7.97 18.72 -19.74
CA ARG A 213 -9.00 18.31 -20.71
C ARG A 213 -9.16 16.79 -20.76
N PRO A 214 -9.78 16.17 -19.74
CA PRO A 214 -10.10 14.75 -19.80
C PRO A 214 -11.12 14.50 -20.92
N VAL A 215 -11.16 13.28 -21.43
CA VAL A 215 -12.17 12.88 -22.42
C VAL A 215 -13.56 12.96 -21.76
N PRO A 216 -14.51 13.72 -22.32
CA PRO A 216 -15.84 13.90 -21.74
C PRO A 216 -16.57 12.57 -21.48
N ALA A 217 -17.51 12.60 -20.54
CA ALA A 217 -18.40 11.47 -20.33
C ALA A 217 -19.33 11.30 -21.54
N PRO A 218 -19.50 10.07 -22.08
CA PRO A 218 -20.34 9.84 -23.24
C PRO A 218 -21.84 9.93 -22.92
N GLU A 219 -22.20 9.74 -21.65
CA GLU A 219 -23.57 9.64 -21.14
C GLU A 219 -23.66 10.37 -19.79
N ASP A 220 -24.88 10.72 -19.38
CA ASP A 220 -25.13 11.37 -18.09
C ASP A 220 -24.87 10.38 -16.93
N PRO A 221 -23.90 10.66 -16.04
CA PRO A 221 -23.61 9.77 -14.93
C PRO A 221 -24.48 10.01 -13.69
N THR A 222 -25.37 11.01 -13.68
CA THR A 222 -26.21 11.36 -12.50
C THR A 222 -27.03 10.20 -11.94
N PRO A 223 -27.56 9.23 -12.73
CA PRO A 223 -28.34 8.11 -12.19
C PRO A 223 -27.53 7.15 -11.30
N LEU A 224 -26.19 7.19 -11.35
CA LEU A 224 -25.33 6.35 -10.52
C LEU A 224 -25.27 6.81 -9.05
N GLY A 225 -25.71 8.03 -8.74
CA GLY A 225 -25.48 8.65 -7.44
C GLY A 225 -24.03 9.12 -7.26
N PRO A 226 -23.74 9.83 -6.16
CA PRO A 226 -22.53 10.64 -6.02
C PRO A 226 -21.23 9.81 -6.06
N ASP A 227 -21.17 8.74 -5.26
CA ASP A 227 -19.97 7.89 -5.16
C ASP A 227 -19.65 7.16 -6.48
N ALA A 228 -20.67 6.54 -7.08
CA ALA A 228 -20.47 5.73 -8.28
C ALA A 228 -20.21 6.59 -9.52
N LEU A 229 -20.83 7.77 -9.61
CA LEU A 229 -20.47 8.79 -10.61
C LEU A 229 -19.01 9.20 -10.47
N ARG A 230 -18.57 9.58 -9.26
CA ARG A 230 -17.18 10.00 -9.03
C ARG A 230 -16.20 8.88 -9.41
N TRP A 231 -16.48 7.65 -9.00
CA TRP A 231 -15.66 6.51 -9.38
C TRP A 231 -15.63 6.29 -10.90
N ALA A 232 -16.77 6.34 -11.58
CA ALA A 232 -16.87 6.17 -13.03
C ALA A 232 -16.01 7.18 -13.81
N LEU A 233 -15.93 8.41 -13.30
CA LEU A 233 -15.23 9.52 -13.93
C LEU A 233 -13.73 9.58 -13.56
N LEU A 234 -13.35 9.14 -12.36
CA LEU A 234 -11.99 9.23 -11.83
C LEU A 234 -11.15 7.97 -12.05
N HIS A 235 -11.77 6.78 -12.11
CA HIS A 235 -11.03 5.51 -12.24
C HIS A 235 -10.36 5.30 -13.62
N PRO A 236 -10.99 5.63 -14.77
CA PRO A 236 -10.35 5.56 -16.08
C PRO A 236 -9.30 6.66 -16.25
N ALA A 237 -8.25 6.42 -17.06
CA ALA A 237 -7.26 7.47 -17.33
C ALA A 237 -7.92 8.67 -18.01
N ALA A 238 -7.35 9.86 -17.85
CA ALA A 238 -7.91 11.08 -18.43
C ALA A 238 -8.15 11.00 -19.96
N HIS A 239 -7.33 10.25 -20.69
CA HIS A 239 -7.45 10.04 -22.13
C HIS A 239 -8.39 8.89 -22.54
N ASP A 240 -8.89 8.10 -21.57
CA ASP A 240 -9.83 7.02 -21.82
C ASP A 240 -11.26 7.53 -21.68
N ARG A 241 -12.20 6.99 -22.48
CA ARG A 241 -13.63 7.28 -22.29
C ARG A 241 -14.15 6.59 -21.02
N PRO A 242 -14.82 7.30 -20.11
CA PRO A 242 -15.37 6.68 -18.92
C PRO A 242 -16.57 5.80 -19.30
N ARG A 243 -16.70 4.65 -18.63
CA ARG A 243 -17.83 3.75 -18.81
C ARG A 243 -18.86 4.04 -17.73
N ILE A 244 -19.94 4.71 -18.13
CA ILE A 244 -21.07 5.00 -17.24
C ILE A 244 -22.03 3.81 -17.35
N THR A 245 -22.06 2.95 -16.33
CA THR A 245 -22.88 1.73 -16.33
C THR A 245 -23.45 1.46 -14.96
N ALA A 246 -24.69 0.96 -14.93
CA ALA A 246 -25.36 0.48 -13.72
C ALA A 246 -24.59 -0.67 -13.04
N ASP A 247 -23.62 -1.31 -13.72
CA ASP A 247 -22.72 -2.30 -13.11
C ASP A 247 -21.97 -1.77 -11.88
N LEU A 248 -21.74 -0.45 -11.79
CA LEU A 248 -21.10 0.18 -10.63
C LEU A 248 -22.01 0.20 -9.39
N LEU A 249 -23.30 -0.04 -9.55
CA LEU A 249 -24.27 -0.15 -8.45
C LEU A 249 -24.37 -1.60 -7.92
N VAL A 250 -23.88 -2.57 -8.68
CA VAL A 250 -23.99 -3.99 -8.33
C VAL A 250 -22.93 -4.36 -7.30
N GLN A 251 -23.36 -4.96 -6.18
CA GLN A 251 -22.49 -5.48 -5.13
C GLN A 251 -21.84 -6.81 -5.52
N ARG A 252 -20.85 -6.77 -6.42
CA ARG A 252 -20.13 -7.95 -6.89
C ARG A 252 -18.63 -7.74 -6.96
N ALA A 253 -17.85 -8.81 -6.82
CA ALA A 253 -16.39 -8.73 -6.87
C ALA A 253 -15.87 -8.05 -8.14
N GLY A 254 -16.53 -8.23 -9.30
CA GLY A 254 -16.15 -7.59 -10.57
C GLY A 254 -16.34 -6.06 -10.62
N ASN A 255 -17.06 -5.47 -9.67
CA ASN A 255 -17.22 -4.02 -9.55
C ASN A 255 -16.08 -3.45 -8.69
N PRO A 256 -15.14 -2.67 -9.25
CA PRO A 256 -13.98 -2.18 -8.51
C PRO A 256 -14.35 -1.16 -7.42
N LEU A 257 -15.42 -0.37 -7.59
CA LEU A 257 -15.91 0.53 -6.53
C LEU A 257 -16.40 -0.26 -5.33
N PHE A 258 -17.31 -1.22 -5.58
CA PHE A 258 -17.82 -2.09 -4.53
C PHE A 258 -16.67 -2.81 -3.84
N ARG A 259 -15.72 -3.34 -4.60
CA ARG A 259 -14.57 -4.07 -4.05
C ARG A 259 -13.74 -3.23 -3.07
N VAL A 260 -13.42 -1.98 -3.42
CA VAL A 260 -12.64 -1.08 -2.55
C VAL A 260 -13.43 -0.74 -1.28
N ARG A 261 -14.71 -0.36 -1.41
CA ARG A 261 -15.55 -0.05 -0.25
C ARG A 261 -15.80 -1.28 0.63
N TYR A 262 -16.01 -2.45 0.01
CA TYR A 262 -16.20 -3.72 0.69
C TYR A 262 -14.95 -4.14 1.46
N ALA A 263 -13.76 -3.95 0.89
CA ALA A 263 -12.49 -4.20 1.59
C ALA A 263 -12.35 -3.32 2.85
N HIS A 264 -12.72 -2.03 2.75
CA HIS A 264 -12.75 -1.13 3.91
C HIS A 264 -13.78 -1.60 4.97
N ALA A 265 -15.03 -1.84 4.56
CA ALA A 265 -16.08 -2.36 5.45
C ALA A 265 -15.65 -3.67 6.12
N ARG A 266 -14.90 -4.51 5.40
CA ARG A 266 -14.39 -5.77 5.91
C ARG A 266 -13.26 -5.60 6.92
N ALA A 267 -12.35 -4.64 6.72
CA ALA A 267 -11.40 -4.26 7.76
C ALA A 267 -12.10 -3.84 9.05
N ARG A 268 -13.15 -3.01 8.95
CA ARG A 268 -13.96 -2.60 10.12
C ARG A 268 -14.68 -3.80 10.77
N ALA A 269 -15.19 -4.72 9.96
CA ALA A 269 -15.81 -5.94 10.47
C ALA A 269 -14.81 -6.86 11.20
N LEU A 270 -13.57 -6.97 10.73
CA LEU A 270 -12.52 -7.72 11.42
C LEU A 270 -12.24 -7.14 12.81
N THR A 271 -12.13 -5.82 12.95
CA THR A 271 -11.98 -5.15 14.24
C THR A 271 -13.14 -5.45 15.19
N ARG A 272 -14.39 -5.34 14.71
CA ARG A 272 -15.58 -5.68 15.51
C ARG A 272 -15.59 -7.14 15.95
N ASN A 273 -15.29 -8.05 15.02
CA ASN A 273 -15.26 -9.49 15.30
C ASN A 273 -14.15 -9.86 16.29
N ALA A 274 -12.98 -9.25 16.17
CA ALA A 274 -11.90 -9.45 17.13
C ALA A 274 -12.27 -8.97 18.53
N ALA A 275 -12.92 -7.80 18.64
CA ALA A 275 -13.42 -7.30 19.91
C ALA A 275 -14.44 -8.25 20.55
N ALA A 276 -15.33 -8.84 19.74
CA ALA A 276 -16.27 -9.87 20.20
C ALA A 276 -15.56 -11.16 20.68
N LEU A 277 -14.38 -11.47 20.13
CA LEU A 277 -13.51 -12.56 20.57
C LEU A 277 -12.57 -12.16 21.73
N GLY A 278 -12.74 -10.95 22.30
CA GLY A 278 -11.99 -10.48 23.46
C GLY A 278 -10.55 -10.02 23.16
N PHE A 279 -10.24 -9.67 21.92
CA PHE A 279 -8.91 -9.11 21.59
C PHE A 279 -8.98 -7.91 20.64
N THR A 280 -7.95 -7.08 20.69
CA THR A 280 -7.79 -5.88 19.86
C THR A 280 -6.47 -5.92 19.12
N GLY A 281 -6.36 -5.13 18.06
CA GLY A 281 -5.08 -4.82 17.44
C GLY A 281 -4.20 -4.16 18.49
N THR A 282 -2.99 -4.67 18.67
CA THR A 282 -2.00 -3.99 19.52
C THR A 282 -1.00 -3.32 18.59
N PRO A 283 -0.75 -2.00 18.72
CA PRO A 283 0.39 -1.40 18.06
C PRO A 283 1.61 -2.11 18.61
N VAL A 284 2.32 -2.82 17.73
CA VAL A 284 3.42 -3.70 18.14
C VAL A 284 4.45 -2.85 18.89
N THR A 285 4.61 -3.11 20.19
CA THR A 285 5.56 -2.46 21.09
C THR A 285 7.00 -2.78 20.64
N PRO A 286 8.04 -2.05 21.09
CA PRO A 286 9.44 -2.28 20.67
C PRO A 286 10.01 -3.65 21.09
N ASN A 287 9.23 -4.48 21.78
CA ASN A 287 9.61 -5.82 22.18
C ASN A 287 9.49 -6.77 20.96
N PRO A 288 10.34 -7.80 20.81
CA PRO A 288 10.24 -8.73 19.70
C PRO A 288 8.83 -9.28 19.59
N LEU A 289 8.27 -9.25 18.38
CA LEU A 289 6.95 -9.79 18.06
C LEU A 289 6.77 -11.17 18.73
N PRO A 290 5.72 -11.37 19.56
CA PRO A 290 5.42 -12.71 20.04
C PRO A 290 4.74 -13.49 18.91
N ALA A 291 5.35 -14.63 18.55
CA ALA A 291 4.82 -15.69 17.69
C ALA A 291 4.60 -15.34 16.19
N PRO A 292 4.58 -16.36 15.30
CA PRO A 292 4.68 -16.14 13.86
C PRO A 292 3.54 -15.30 13.31
N LEU A 293 3.90 -14.13 12.80
CA LEU A 293 3.18 -13.55 11.68
C LEU A 293 3.18 -14.63 10.57
N THR A 294 1.98 -15.10 10.23
CA THR A 294 1.62 -16.11 9.21
C THR A 294 2.58 -16.28 8.03
N THR A 295 2.46 -17.43 7.36
CA THR A 295 2.96 -17.69 6.00
C THR A 295 3.21 -16.39 5.18
N PRO A 296 4.48 -15.99 4.98
CA PRO A 296 4.91 -14.76 4.33
C PRO A 296 4.28 -14.52 2.96
N ASP A 297 3.85 -15.59 2.28
CA ASP A 297 3.28 -15.54 0.94
C ASP A 297 2.05 -14.63 0.85
N VAL A 298 1.18 -14.62 1.88
CA VAL A 298 -0.09 -13.88 1.84
C VAL A 298 0.05 -12.45 2.38
N THR A 299 1.05 -12.19 3.23
CA THR A 299 1.23 -10.86 3.87
C THR A 299 2.02 -9.91 2.97
N THR A 300 2.90 -10.44 2.12
CA THR A 300 3.80 -9.66 1.27
C THR A 300 3.05 -8.70 0.34
N PRO A 301 2.00 -9.12 -0.40
CA PRO A 301 1.28 -8.21 -1.30
C PRO A 301 0.64 -7.02 -0.58
N LEU A 302 0.09 -7.24 0.62
CA LEU A 302 -0.54 -6.18 1.40
C LEU A 302 0.48 -5.17 1.92
N VAL A 303 1.61 -5.65 2.45
CA VAL A 303 2.70 -4.78 2.93
C VAL A 303 3.30 -3.98 1.78
N THR A 304 3.50 -4.60 0.62
CA THR A 304 4.00 -3.91 -0.59
C THR A 304 3.03 -2.82 -1.03
N ALA A 305 1.74 -3.14 -1.17
CA ALA A 305 0.73 -2.14 -1.55
C ALA A 305 0.71 -0.95 -0.58
N LEU A 306 0.75 -1.21 0.74
CA LEU A 306 0.83 -0.16 1.75
C LEU A 306 2.09 0.69 1.62
N THR A 307 3.25 0.07 1.40
CA THR A 307 4.54 0.77 1.27
C THR A 307 4.61 1.64 0.02
N GLU A 308 4.00 1.21 -1.07
CA GLU A 308 3.95 1.94 -2.34
C GLU A 308 2.96 3.13 -2.33
N TYR A 309 1.93 3.10 -1.47
CA TYR A 309 0.88 4.12 -1.41
C TYR A 309 1.37 5.57 -1.38
N PRO A 310 2.32 5.99 -0.51
CA PRO A 310 2.80 7.37 -0.48
C PRO A 310 3.36 7.84 -1.83
N SER A 311 4.16 6.99 -2.47
CA SER A 311 4.72 7.27 -3.79
C SER A 311 3.66 7.31 -4.89
N ALA A 312 2.64 6.46 -4.80
CA ALA A 312 1.53 6.45 -5.74
C ALA A 312 0.70 7.73 -5.63
N LEU A 313 0.47 8.21 -4.40
CA LEU A 313 -0.26 9.45 -4.13
C LEU A 313 0.53 10.70 -4.58
N ALA A 314 1.82 10.78 -4.26
CA ALA A 314 2.69 11.86 -4.75
C ALA A 314 2.70 11.94 -6.28
N ARG A 315 2.84 10.78 -6.95
CA ARG A 315 2.77 10.71 -8.42
C ARG A 315 1.39 11.10 -8.95
N ALA A 316 0.29 10.74 -8.28
CA ALA A 316 -1.04 11.17 -8.67
C ALA A 316 -1.17 12.71 -8.63
N ALA A 317 -0.58 13.36 -7.62
CA ALA A 317 -0.56 14.81 -7.50
C ALA A 317 0.30 15.47 -8.59
N THR A 318 1.58 15.09 -8.72
CA THR A 318 2.52 15.69 -9.69
C THR A 318 2.01 15.58 -11.13
N HIS A 319 1.46 14.41 -11.48
CA HIS A 319 0.97 14.14 -12.83
C HIS A 319 -0.50 14.51 -13.04
N ARG A 320 -1.18 15.06 -12.02
CA ARG A 320 -2.60 15.42 -12.09
C ARG A 320 -3.47 14.24 -12.57
N ALA A 321 -3.20 13.05 -12.02
CA ALA A 321 -3.72 11.77 -12.49
C ALA A 321 -4.42 11.01 -11.34
N PRO A 322 -5.67 11.38 -10.98
CA PRO A 322 -6.40 10.73 -9.87
C PRO A 322 -6.72 9.25 -10.14
N ASP A 323 -6.74 8.82 -11.41
CA ASP A 323 -6.89 7.43 -11.82
C ASP A 323 -5.81 6.51 -11.22
N ARG A 324 -4.59 7.04 -11.03
CA ARG A 324 -3.50 6.29 -10.40
C ARG A 324 -3.80 5.97 -8.94
N LEU A 325 -4.38 6.92 -8.20
CA LEU A 325 -4.84 6.68 -6.83
C LEU A 325 -5.95 5.63 -6.83
N ALA A 326 -6.97 5.79 -7.67
CA ALA A 326 -8.09 4.84 -7.76
C ALA A 326 -7.63 3.41 -8.06
N ARG A 327 -6.73 3.22 -9.03
CA ARG A 327 -6.15 1.89 -9.35
C ARG A 327 -5.33 1.32 -8.20
N HIS A 328 -4.55 2.15 -7.51
CA HIS A 328 -3.78 1.70 -6.35
C HIS A 328 -4.70 1.25 -5.20
N LEU A 329 -5.84 1.93 -4.98
CA LEU A 329 -6.84 1.48 -4.01
C LEU A 329 -7.43 0.10 -4.36
N VAL A 330 -7.62 -0.21 -5.64
CA VAL A 330 -8.06 -1.55 -6.08
C VAL A 330 -6.99 -2.60 -5.73
N VAL A 331 -5.71 -2.33 -6.01
CA VAL A 331 -4.60 -3.24 -5.66
C VAL A 331 -4.54 -3.48 -4.15
N LEU A 332 -4.66 -2.41 -3.35
CA LEU A 332 -4.68 -2.51 -1.89
C LEU A 332 -5.91 -3.31 -1.39
N ALA A 333 -7.07 -3.09 -1.98
CA ALA A 333 -8.30 -3.81 -1.65
C ALA A 333 -8.18 -5.31 -1.95
N ASP A 334 -7.66 -5.67 -3.12
CA ASP A 334 -7.40 -7.08 -3.50
C ASP A 334 -6.43 -7.75 -2.52
N ALA A 335 -5.34 -7.07 -2.17
CA ALA A 335 -4.36 -7.59 -1.21
C ALA A 335 -4.96 -7.78 0.19
N LEU A 336 -5.79 -6.83 0.66
CA LEU A 336 -6.48 -6.95 1.95
C LEU A 336 -7.52 -8.08 1.94
N LEU A 337 -8.30 -8.20 0.88
CA LEU A 337 -9.32 -9.26 0.76
C LEU A 337 -8.68 -10.65 0.66
N ALA A 338 -7.51 -10.76 0.04
CA ALA A 338 -6.70 -11.97 0.07
C ALA A 338 -6.14 -12.24 1.48
N PHE A 339 -5.77 -11.21 2.25
CA PHE A 339 -5.19 -11.35 3.59
C PHE A 339 -6.21 -11.65 4.71
N GLN A 340 -7.45 -11.17 4.59
CA GLN A 340 -8.45 -11.10 5.66
C GLN A 340 -8.69 -12.42 6.42
N HIS A 341 -8.57 -13.55 5.72
CA HIS A 341 -8.95 -14.86 6.23
C HIS A 341 -7.93 -15.40 7.25
N THR A 342 -6.78 -14.73 7.39
CA THR A 342 -5.69 -15.07 8.32
C THR A 342 -5.80 -14.32 9.66
N VAL A 343 -6.68 -13.32 9.75
CA VAL A 343 -6.69 -12.32 10.82
C VAL A 343 -7.30 -12.84 12.12
N LEU A 344 -8.44 -13.54 12.04
CA LEU A 344 -9.16 -14.05 13.20
C LEU A 344 -8.78 -15.51 13.48
N PRO A 345 -8.76 -15.93 14.77
CA PRO A 345 -8.61 -17.34 15.14
C PRO A 345 -9.69 -18.22 14.52
N ARG A 346 -9.35 -19.47 14.18
CA ARG A 346 -10.28 -20.46 13.61
C ARG A 346 -10.48 -21.66 14.52
N GLY A 347 -11.72 -22.14 14.62
CA GLY A 347 -12.05 -23.32 15.44
C GLY A 347 -11.68 -23.09 16.90
N ASP A 348 -10.88 -23.98 17.46
CA ASP A 348 -10.43 -23.94 18.87
C ASP A 348 -9.17 -23.07 19.09
N GLU A 349 -8.68 -22.38 18.06
CA GLU A 349 -7.54 -21.46 18.19
C GLU A 349 -7.84 -20.32 19.16
N LYS A 350 -6.94 -20.11 20.12
CA LYS A 350 -7.01 -18.96 21.03
C LYS A 350 -6.44 -17.70 20.37
N PRO A 351 -6.97 -16.50 20.68
CA PRO A 351 -6.35 -15.24 20.31
C PRO A 351 -4.87 -15.22 20.72
N SER A 352 -4.00 -14.91 19.75
CA SER A 352 -2.55 -14.90 19.94
C SER A 352 -1.98 -13.56 19.49
N ALA A 353 -0.72 -13.29 19.82
CA ALA A 353 -0.03 -12.09 19.37
C ALA A 353 0.03 -11.99 17.83
N ALA A 354 0.10 -13.11 17.12
CA ALA A 354 0.00 -13.14 15.67
C ALA A 354 -1.36 -12.62 15.17
N HIS A 355 -2.47 -13.03 15.79
CA HIS A 355 -3.82 -12.52 15.47
C HIS A 355 -3.93 -11.01 15.71
N ARG A 356 -3.37 -10.53 16.83
CA ARG A 356 -3.34 -9.09 17.14
C ARG A 356 -2.53 -8.28 16.14
N ALA A 357 -1.38 -8.79 15.69
CA ALA A 357 -0.54 -8.12 14.72
C ALA A 357 -1.18 -8.11 13.31
N ARG A 358 -1.80 -9.21 12.89
CA ARG A 358 -2.56 -9.27 11.62
C ARG A 358 -3.75 -8.32 11.63
N LEU A 359 -4.43 -8.23 12.76
CA LEU A 359 -5.52 -7.29 12.94
C LEU A 359 -5.04 -5.84 12.83
N ALA A 360 -3.92 -5.48 13.47
CA ALA A 360 -3.34 -4.15 13.35
C ALA A 360 -2.96 -3.80 11.90
N LEU A 361 -2.45 -4.77 11.13
CA LEU A 361 -2.17 -4.58 9.70
C LEU A 361 -3.46 -4.40 8.87
N ALA A 362 -4.51 -5.18 9.14
CA ALA A 362 -5.80 -5.02 8.48
C ALA A 362 -6.46 -3.67 8.81
N GLU A 363 -6.32 -3.20 10.05
CA GLU A 363 -6.77 -1.88 10.50
C GLU A 363 -6.05 -0.76 9.75
N ALA A 364 -4.72 -0.85 9.65
CA ALA A 364 -3.90 0.10 8.89
C ALA A 364 -4.32 0.14 7.41
N ALA A 365 -4.55 -1.03 6.78
CA ALA A 365 -5.06 -1.08 5.42
C ALA A 365 -6.45 -0.46 5.26
N GLY A 366 -7.36 -0.72 6.19
CA GLY A 366 -8.67 -0.07 6.24
C GLY A 366 -8.59 1.46 6.35
N THR A 367 -7.61 1.98 7.10
CA THR A 367 -7.35 3.42 7.24
C THR A 367 -6.84 4.04 5.93
N VAL A 368 -5.90 3.39 5.24
CA VAL A 368 -5.39 3.87 3.94
C VAL A 368 -6.50 3.86 2.88
N LEU A 369 -7.33 2.80 2.84
CA LEU A 369 -8.49 2.74 1.94
C LEU A 369 -9.47 3.89 2.20
N ALA A 370 -9.78 4.19 3.47
CA ALA A 370 -10.67 5.29 3.83
C ALA A 370 -10.09 6.66 3.42
N GLY A 371 -8.80 6.89 3.70
CA GLY A 371 -8.10 8.12 3.32
C GLY A 371 -8.09 8.32 1.81
N GLY A 372 -7.76 7.29 1.03
CA GLY A 372 -7.75 7.39 -0.43
C GLY A 372 -9.14 7.59 -1.04
N LEU A 373 -10.18 6.95 -0.51
CA LEU A 373 -11.57 7.20 -0.92
C LEU A 373 -11.98 8.66 -0.62
N SER A 374 -11.62 9.17 0.55
CA SER A 374 -11.88 10.57 0.93
C SER A 374 -11.18 11.56 -0.01
N LEU A 375 -9.94 11.29 -0.42
CA LEU A 375 -9.24 12.11 -1.43
C LEU A 375 -9.97 12.13 -2.79
N LEU A 376 -10.59 11.02 -3.18
CA LEU A 376 -11.44 10.94 -4.39
C LEU A 376 -12.84 11.57 -4.18
N GLY A 377 -13.20 11.95 -2.95
CA GLY A 377 -14.52 12.46 -2.60
C GLY A 377 -15.60 11.37 -2.57
N ILE A 378 -15.22 10.14 -2.21
CA ILE A 378 -16.10 8.97 -2.18
C ILE A 378 -16.21 8.48 -0.74
N ASP A 379 -17.42 8.07 -0.34
CA ASP A 379 -17.66 7.59 1.01
C ASP A 379 -17.07 6.20 1.28
N ALA A 380 -16.49 6.04 2.47
CA ALA A 380 -15.97 4.78 3.00
C ALA A 380 -16.92 4.23 4.09
N PRO A 381 -17.95 3.44 3.72
CA PRO A 381 -18.96 2.99 4.67
C PRO A 381 -18.45 1.92 5.63
N ALA A 382 -18.85 1.99 6.89
CA ALA A 382 -18.47 1.01 7.92
C ALA A 382 -19.17 -0.37 7.76
N TYR A 383 -20.23 -0.41 6.94
CA TYR A 383 -21.08 -1.56 6.65
C TYR A 383 -21.48 -1.54 5.17
N LEU A 384 -21.50 -2.70 4.52
CA LEU A 384 -21.92 -2.89 3.13
C LEU A 384 -22.67 -4.20 2.93
#